data_AF-A0A1I2JUX8-F1
#
_entry.id   AF-A0A1I2JUX8-F1
#
_cell.length_a   1.000
_cell.length_b   1.000
_cell.length_c   1.000
_cell.angle_alpha   90.00
_cell.angle_beta   90.00
_cell.angle_gamma   90.00
#
_symmetry.space_group_name_H-M   'P 1'
#
loop_
_entity.id
_entity.type
_entity.pdbx_description
1 polymer ?
#
loop_
_entity_poly.entity_id
_entity_poly.type
_entity_poly.pdbx_seq_one_letter_code
_entity_poly.pdbx_strand_id
1 'polypeptide(L)' 'MMQAEQLGLGVFTVNQFLNEAECQRYIEMGEEMGYQPSEVNLATGSVRRIDIRNNDRVIFDDPCLAQWLFARAAP' A
#
# COMPACT_ATOMS: atom_id res chain seq x y z
N MET A 1 -0.50 -21.20 5.70
CA MET A 1 -0.40 -21.19 4.22
C MET A 1 -1.23 -20.03 3.73
N MET A 2 -0.70 -19.20 2.81
CA MET A 2 -1.45 -18.09 2.23
C MET A 2 -2.70 -18.64 1.54
N GLN A 3 -3.86 -18.13 1.94
CA GLN A 3 -5.16 -18.59 1.44
C GLN A 3 -6.01 -17.38 1.09
N ALA A 4 -6.64 -17.45 -0.09
CA ALA A 4 -7.61 -16.47 -0.53
C ALA A 4 -8.98 -16.80 0.07
N GLU A 5 -9.56 -15.89 0.85
CA GLU A 5 -10.89 -16.04 1.44
C GLU A 5 -11.88 -15.12 0.73
N GLN A 6 -12.92 -15.69 0.12
CA GLN A 6 -13.89 -14.95 -0.68
C GLN A 6 -14.88 -14.20 0.19
N LEU A 7 -15.07 -12.90 -0.07
CA LEU A 7 -16.05 -12.03 0.58
C LEU A 7 -17.27 -11.74 -0.33
N GLY A 8 -17.23 -12.18 -1.59
CA GLY A 8 -18.29 -11.97 -2.59
C GLY A 8 -18.04 -10.76 -3.50
N LEU A 9 -18.82 -10.62 -4.57
CA LEU A 9 -18.73 -9.51 -5.54
C LEU A 9 -17.31 -9.29 -6.13
N GLY A 10 -16.50 -10.34 -6.21
CA GLY A 10 -15.11 -10.27 -6.69
C GLY A 10 -14.11 -9.75 -5.65
N VAL A 11 -14.51 -9.65 -4.39
CA VAL A 11 -13.64 -9.25 -3.26
C VAL A 11 -13.20 -10.49 -2.49
N PHE A 12 -11.93 -10.54 -2.11
CA PHE A 12 -11.34 -11.59 -1.28
C PHE A 12 -10.22 -11.03 -0.38
N THR A 13 -9.85 -11.75 0.67
CA THR A 13 -8.68 -11.47 1.51
C THR A 13 -7.55 -12.46 1.21
N VAL A 14 -6.30 -12.09 1.48
CA VAL A 14 -5.14 -13.01 1.44
C VAL A 14 -4.56 -13.11 2.84
N ASN A 15 -4.85 -14.21 3.51
CA ASN A 15 -4.45 -14.41 4.89
C ASN A 15 -2.94 -14.68 4.99
N GLN A 16 -2.30 -14.14 6.04
CA GLN A 16 -0.86 -14.32 6.31
C GLN A 16 0.07 -13.89 5.15
N PHE A 17 -0.31 -12.83 4.42
CA PHE A 17 0.45 -12.37 3.26
C PHE A 17 1.86 -11.90 3.66
N LEU A 18 1.98 -11.13 4.74
CA LEU A 18 3.25 -10.78 5.39
C LEU A 18 3.25 -11.33 6.82
N ASN A 19 4.44 -11.66 7.33
CA ASN A 19 4.63 -11.95 8.75
C ASN A 19 4.86 -10.65 9.55
N GLU A 20 4.86 -10.75 10.88
CA GLU A 20 4.98 -9.60 11.77
C GLU A 20 6.28 -8.79 11.57
N ALA A 21 7.40 -9.48 11.35
CA ALA A 21 8.69 -8.82 11.13
C ALA A 21 8.74 -8.09 9.78
N GLU A 22 8.13 -8.67 8.73
CA GLU A 22 7.98 -8.03 7.42
C GLU A 22 7.10 -6.77 7.53
N CYS A 23 5.98 -6.85 8.25
CA CYS A 23 5.13 -5.69 8.52
C CYS A 23 5.89 -4.59 9.26
N GLN A 24 6.61 -4.94 10.33
CA GLN A 24 7.38 -3.99 11.12
C GLN A 24 8.46 -3.30 10.27
N ARG A 25 9.15 -4.04 9.41
CA ARG A 25 10.17 -3.50 8.50
C ARG A 25 9.62 -2.43 7.55
N TYR A 26 8.40 -2.62 7.02
CA TYR A 26 7.76 -1.63 6.16
C TYR A 26 7.28 -0.39 6.92
N ILE A 27 6.81 -0.56 8.16
CA ILE A 27 6.44 0.57 9.02
C ILE A 27 7.67 1.46 9.24
N GLU A 28 8.79 0.87 9.67
CA GLU A 28 10.06 1.58 9.88
C GLU A 28 10.52 2.28 8.61
N MET A 29 10.45 1.59 7.47
CA MET A 29 10.81 2.18 6.18
C MET A 29 9.98 3.43 5.84
N GLY A 30 8.67 3.39 6.08
CA GLY A 30 7.78 4.52 5.83
C GLY A 30 8.07 5.71 6.75
N GLU A 31 8.32 5.44 8.03
CA GLU A 31 8.69 6.48 9.01
C GLU A 31 10.04 7.12 8.69
N GLU A 32 11.05 6.32 8.31
CA GLU A 32 12.38 6.79 7.89
C GLU A 32 12.32 7.68 6.64
N MET A 33 11.43 7.35 5.69
CA MET A 33 11.22 8.15 4.48
C MET A 33 10.49 9.47 4.76
N GLY A 34 9.68 9.52 5.82
CA GLY A 34 8.94 10.70 6.25
C GLY A 34 7.68 10.96 5.41
N TYR A 35 6.52 10.64 5.98
CA TYR A 35 5.23 10.88 5.34
C TYR A 35 4.98 12.36 5.03
N GLN A 36 4.45 12.62 3.83
CA GLN A 36 4.10 13.96 3.38
C GLN A 36 2.60 14.07 3.11
N PRO A 37 1.99 15.27 3.30
CA PRO A 37 0.59 15.47 3.00
C PRO A 37 0.22 15.07 1.58
N SER A 38 -0.80 14.24 1.47
CA SER A 38 -1.26 13.74 0.18
C SER A 38 -2.09 14.78 -0.58
N GLU A 39 -1.88 14.85 -1.89
CA GLU A 39 -2.70 15.63 -2.82
C GLU A 39 -3.74 14.78 -3.53
N VAL A 40 -4.81 15.43 -4.00
CA VAL A 40 -5.79 14.86 -4.94
C VAL A 40 -5.46 15.31 -6.36
N ASN A 41 -5.63 14.43 -7.33
CA ASN A 41 -5.44 14.75 -8.74
C ASN A 41 -6.73 15.31 -9.32
N LEU A 42 -6.69 16.54 -9.83
CA LEU A 42 -7.75 17.17 -10.59
C LEU A 42 -7.30 17.33 -12.05
N ALA A 43 -8.25 17.61 -12.96
CA ALA A 43 -7.92 17.88 -14.36
C ALA A 43 -6.95 19.06 -14.53
N THR A 44 -6.92 20.00 -13.58
CA THR A 44 -6.04 21.18 -13.57
C THR A 44 -4.70 20.93 -12.88
N GLY A 45 -4.44 19.71 -12.38
CA GLY A 45 -3.24 19.37 -11.62
C GLY A 45 -3.54 18.82 -10.23
N SER A 46 -2.48 18.48 -9.49
CA SER A 46 -2.57 17.96 -8.14
C SER A 46 -2.67 19.11 -7.12
N VAL A 47 -3.55 18.96 -6.14
CA VAL A 47 -3.77 19.97 -5.09
C VAL A 47 -4.10 19.31 -3.76
N ARG A 48 -3.65 19.90 -2.65
CA ARG A 48 -4.04 19.45 -1.31
C ARG A 48 -5.49 19.82 -1.00
N ARG A 49 -6.34 18.83 -0.75
CA ARG A 49 -7.77 18.97 -0.39
C ARG A 49 -8.15 18.02 0.74
N ILE A 50 -7.98 18.49 1.98
CA ILE A 50 -8.17 17.66 3.19
C ILE A 50 -9.62 17.24 3.41
N ASP A 51 -10.58 17.90 2.77
CA ASP A 51 -12.00 17.52 2.75
C ASP A 51 -12.27 16.26 1.90
N ILE A 52 -11.35 15.92 0.99
CA ILE A 52 -11.43 14.73 0.13
C ILE A 52 -10.40 13.68 0.58
N ARG A 53 -9.17 14.10 0.89
CA ARG A 53 -8.07 13.23 1.28
C ARG A 53 -7.20 13.92 2.33
N ASN A 54 -7.27 13.44 3.57
CA ASN A 54 -6.57 14.01 4.72
C ASN A 54 -5.38 13.18 5.21
N ASN A 55 -5.06 12.05 4.57
CA ASN A 55 -3.94 11.22 4.98
C ASN A 55 -2.61 11.75 4.44
N ASP A 56 -1.53 11.49 5.19
CA ASP A 56 -0.18 11.62 4.67
C ASP A 56 0.20 10.34 3.92
N ARG A 57 1.18 10.42 3.02
CA ARG A 57 1.67 9.29 2.22
C ARG A 57 3.17 9.38 1.98
N VAL A 58 3.80 8.23 1.78
CA VAL A 58 5.10 8.10 1.12
C VAL A 58 4.83 7.53 -0.28
N ILE A 59 5.50 8.09 -1.30
CA ILE A 59 5.58 7.48 -2.63
C ILE A 59 7.01 6.95 -2.76
N PHE A 60 7.12 5.64 -2.98
CA PHE A 60 8.38 4.93 -3.08
C PHE A 60 8.29 3.92 -4.22
N ASP A 61 9.21 4.03 -5.18
CA ASP A 61 9.31 3.15 -6.33
C ASP A 61 10.51 2.20 -6.16
N ASP A 62 10.22 0.91 -6.03
CA ASP A 62 11.22 -0.16 -6.03
C ASP A 62 10.71 -1.32 -6.92
N PRO A 63 11.26 -1.45 -8.14
CA PRO A 63 10.82 -2.48 -9.08
C PRO A 63 11.05 -3.91 -8.58
N CYS A 64 12.12 -4.15 -7.80
CA CYS A 64 12.45 -5.47 -7.29
C CYS A 64 11.45 -5.88 -6.20
N LEU A 65 11.17 -4.95 -5.27
CA LEU A 65 10.17 -5.15 -4.23
C LEU A 65 8.78 -5.36 -4.83
N ALA A 66 8.40 -4.54 -5.82
CA ALA A 66 7.14 -4.68 -6.53
C ALA A 66 7.03 -6.08 -7.15
N GLN A 67 8.05 -6.52 -7.92
CA GLN A 67 8.05 -7.84 -8.54
C GLN A 67 7.91 -8.96 -7.50
N TRP A 68 8.60 -8.86 -6.37
CA TRP A 68 8.52 -9.85 -5.30
C TRP A 68 7.12 -9.91 -4.67
N LEU A 69 6.51 -8.75 -4.36
CA LEU A 69 5.15 -8.69 -3.79
C LEU A 69 4.12 -9.27 -4.76
N PHE A 70 4.20 -8.94 -6.05
CA PHE A 70 3.31 -9.49 -7.06
C PHE A 70 3.47 -11.01 -7.23
N ALA A 71 4.70 -11.51 -7.29
CA ALA A 71 4.96 -12.95 -7.37
C ALA A 71 4.44 -13.69 -6.13
N ARG A 72 4.55 -13.08 -4.94
CA ARG A 72 4.02 -13.64 -3.69
C ARG A 72 2.50 -13.64 -3.63
N ALA A 73 1.84 -12.67 -4.25
CA ALA A 73 0.38 -12.55 -4.29
C ALA A 73 -0.27 -13.41 -5.40
N ALA A 74 0.53 -14.05 -6.24
CA ALA A 74 0.04 -14.92 -7.29
C ALA A 74 -0.74 -16.12 -6.70
N PRO A 75 -1.79 -16.62 -7.38
CA PRO A 75 -2.62 -17.75 -6.94
C PRO A 75 -1.85 -19.06 -6.74
#